data_AF-A0A1C6VPF6-F1
#
_entry.id   AF-A0A1C6VPF6-F1
#
_cell.length_a   1.000
_cell.length_b   1.000
_cell.length_c   1.000
_cell.angle_alpha   90.00
_cell.angle_beta   90.00
_cell.angle_gamma   90.00
#
_symmetry.space_group_name_H-M   'P 1'
#
loop_
_entity.id
_entity.type
_entity.pdbx_description
1 polymer ?
#
loop_
_entity_poly.entity_id
_entity_poly.type
_entity_poly.pdbx_seq_one_letter_code
_entity_poly.pdbx_strand_id
1 'polypeptide(L)'
;MRVFFRHARRRQRSVLGPTRYRSAAYHPLRPWQVRERRFRPTPLGRRGLDPVEVREFLDQVAGDLAIVYDALAQSRRETDRIKDALRRWQSEQTRARNERRYDR
;
A
#
# COMPACT_ATOMS: atom_id res chain seq x y z
N MET A 1 -2.67 41.85 29.41
CA MET A 1 -1.65 40.88 28.95
C MET A 1 -2.22 40.01 27.84
N ARG A 2 -1.46 39.83 26.75
CA ARG A 2 -1.81 39.07 25.54
C ARG A 2 -1.59 37.58 25.78
N VAL A 3 -2.42 36.71 25.19
CA VAL A 3 -1.93 35.61 24.35
C VAL A 3 -3.00 35.22 23.33
N PHE A 4 -2.70 35.51 22.07
CA PHE A 4 -3.42 35.02 20.91
C PHE A 4 -2.99 33.57 20.68
N PHE A 5 -3.90 32.60 20.82
CA PHE A 5 -3.66 31.26 20.31
C PHE A 5 -3.71 31.29 18.78
N ARG A 6 -2.58 31.64 18.16
CA ARG A 6 -2.31 31.40 16.74
C ARG A 6 -2.42 29.90 16.51
N HIS A 7 -3.56 29.46 16.01
CA HIS A 7 -3.66 28.19 15.31
C HIS A 7 -2.77 28.33 14.07
N ALA A 8 -1.54 27.84 14.19
CA ALA A 8 -0.67 27.60 13.06
C ALA A 8 -1.39 26.57 12.18
N ARG A 9 -2.14 27.06 11.20
CA ARG A 9 -2.57 26.25 10.06
C ARG A 9 -1.32 25.58 9.53
N ARG A 10 -1.19 24.28 9.79
CA ARG A 10 -0.24 23.41 9.10
C ARG A 10 -0.41 23.74 7.63
N ARG A 11 0.60 24.41 7.07
CA ARG A 11 0.77 24.54 5.63
C ARG A 11 0.92 23.11 5.13
N GLN A 12 -0.19 22.50 4.73
CA GLN A 12 -0.19 21.36 3.84
C GLN A 12 0.49 21.86 2.57
N ARG A 13 1.81 21.70 2.56
CA ARG A 13 2.65 21.85 1.39
C ARG A 13 2.22 20.71 0.50
N SER A 14 1.28 20.98 -0.41
CA SER A 14 0.95 20.11 -1.54
C SER A 14 2.15 20.07 -2.47
N VAL A 15 3.24 19.45 -2.02
CA VAL A 15 4.37 19.06 -2.86
C VAL A 15 3.94 17.72 -3.42
N LEU A 16 3.22 17.74 -4.54
CA LEU A 16 3.03 16.64 -5.48
C LEU A 16 2.13 17.20 -6.59
N GLY A 17 2.74 17.60 -7.70
CA GLY A 17 2.04 17.80 -8.96
C GLY A 17 1.28 16.53 -9.37
N PRO A 18 0.42 16.59 -10.40
CA PRO A 18 -0.66 15.64 -10.60
C PRO A 18 -0.10 14.25 -10.93
N THR A 19 0.04 13.39 -9.92
CA THR A 19 0.45 12.00 -10.14
C THR A 19 -0.74 11.25 -10.73
N ARG A 20 -0.64 10.96 -12.03
CA ARG A 20 -1.47 10.00 -12.79
C ARG A 20 -1.57 8.59 -12.16
N TYR A 21 -0.87 8.38 -11.04
CA TYR A 21 -0.82 7.17 -10.22
C TYR A 21 -2.09 6.92 -9.37
N ARG A 22 -2.95 7.92 -9.18
CA ARG A 22 -4.07 7.84 -8.21
C ARG A 22 -5.46 7.80 -8.83
N SER A 23 -5.62 7.16 -9.99
CA SER A 23 -6.97 6.76 -10.44
C SER A 23 -7.33 5.44 -9.74
N ALA A 24 -8.52 5.37 -9.14
CA ALA A 24 -9.05 4.14 -8.52
C ALA A 24 -9.18 2.97 -9.53
N ALA A 25 -9.09 3.28 -10.83
CA ALA A 25 -9.05 2.32 -11.92
C ALA A 25 -7.65 1.70 -12.16
N TYR A 26 -6.58 2.24 -11.56
CA TYR A 26 -5.24 1.69 -11.74
C TYR A 26 -5.03 0.51 -10.79
N HIS A 27 -4.99 -0.69 -11.36
CA HIS A 27 -4.62 -1.88 -10.59
C HIS A 27 -3.10 -1.87 -10.41
N PRO A 28 -2.59 -1.92 -9.17
CA PRO A 28 -1.17 -2.00 -8.92
C PRO A 28 -0.55 -3.16 -9.70
N LEU A 29 0.54 -2.90 -10.42
CA LEU A 29 1.23 -3.93 -11.19
C LEU A 29 1.67 -5.06 -10.25
N ARG A 30 1.50 -6.30 -10.69
CA ARG A 30 2.03 -7.49 -10.03
C ARG A 30 3.45 -7.78 -10.52
N PRO A 31 4.32 -8.37 -9.69
CA PRO A 31 5.67 -8.75 -10.10
C PRO A 31 5.73 -9.56 -11.40
N TRP A 32 4.86 -10.56 -11.55
CA TRP A 32 4.80 -11.38 -12.77
C TRP A 32 4.40 -10.58 -14.02
N GLN A 33 3.53 -9.56 -13.88
CA GLN A 33 3.14 -8.69 -15.00
C GLN A 33 4.30 -7.82 -15.48
N VAL A 34 5.22 -7.47 -14.58
CA VAL A 34 6.45 -6.73 -14.93
C VAL A 34 7.41 -7.64 -15.69
N ARG A 35 7.63 -8.87 -15.21
CA ARG A 35 8.48 -9.87 -15.87
C ARG A 35 8.02 -10.22 -17.28
N GLU A 36 6.71 -10.37 -17.46
CA GLU A 36 6.11 -10.75 -18.74
C GLU A 36 5.92 -9.58 -19.70
N ARG A 37 6.23 -8.35 -19.28
CA ARG A 37 6.05 -7.17 -20.13
C ARG A 37 6.93 -7.30 -21.37
N ARG A 38 6.29 -7.14 -22.54
CA ARG A 38 6.95 -7.04 -23.84
C ARG A 38 6.73 -5.66 -24.41
N PHE A 39 7.80 -5.03 -24.87
CA PHE A 39 7.75 -3.76 -25.58
C PHE A 39 7.77 -4.01 -27.08
N ARG A 40 7.13 -3.11 -27.83
CA ARG A 40 7.20 -3.16 -29.29
C ARG A 40 8.61 -2.77 -29.74
N PRO A 41 9.16 -3.41 -30.79
CA PRO A 41 10.42 -2.99 -31.38
C PRO A 41 10.35 -1.53 -31.83
N THR A 42 11.49 -0.84 -31.78
CA THR A 42 11.60 0.53 -32.26
C THR A 42 11.42 0.57 -33.79
N PRO A 43 10.71 1.59 -34.34
CA PRO A 43 10.59 1.75 -35.78
C PRO A 43 11.94 1.88 -36.49
N LEU A 44 12.01 1.40 -37.72
CA LEU A 44 13.20 1.50 -38.57
C LEU A 44 13.71 2.95 -38.64
N GLY A 45 15.02 3.14 -38.53
CA GLY A 45 15.67 4.46 -38.56
C GLY A 45 15.72 5.19 -37.22
N ARG A 46 15.23 4.60 -36.12
CA ARG A 46 15.38 5.14 -34.76
C ARG A 46 16.17 4.18 -33.87
N ARG A 47 16.99 4.74 -32.97
CA ARG A 47 17.69 3.95 -31.94
C ARG A 47 16.73 3.59 -30.81
N GLY A 48 16.72 2.32 -30.41
CA GLY A 48 16.00 1.80 -29.26
C GLY A 48 16.93 1.50 -28.08
N LEU A 49 16.35 1.13 -26.94
CA LEU A 49 17.09 0.55 -25.81
C LEU A 49 17.49 -0.89 -26.14
N ASP A 50 18.56 -1.38 -25.50
CA ASP A 50 18.96 -2.77 -25.60
C ASP A 50 17.86 -3.68 -24.97
N PRO A 51 17.27 -4.61 -25.73
CA PRO A 51 16.27 -5.52 -25.20
C PRO A 51 16.75 -6.37 -24.01
N VAL A 52 18.05 -6.68 -23.95
CA VAL A 52 18.64 -7.48 -22.87
C VAL A 52 18.71 -6.65 -21.59
N GLU A 53 19.30 -5.46 -21.65
CA GLU A 53 19.38 -4.53 -20.50
C GLU A 53 17.99 -4.20 -19.96
N VAL A 54 17.01 -3.96 -20.85
CA VAL A 54 15.62 -3.73 -20.45
C VAL A 54 15.04 -4.95 -19.73
N ARG A 55 15.34 -6.18 -20.18
CA ARG A 55 14.86 -7.40 -19.52
C ARG A 55 15.44 -7.55 -18.12
N GLU A 56 16.75 -7.37 -17.98
CA GLU A 56 17.45 -7.45 -16.69
C GLU A 56 16.90 -6.43 -15.69
N PHE A 57 16.69 -5.18 -16.14
CA PHE A 57 16.08 -4.15 -15.31
C PHE A 57 14.65 -4.52 -14.89
N LEU A 58 13.83 -5.05 -15.80
CA LEU A 58 12.47 -5.49 -15.46
C LEU A 58 12.47 -6.64 -14.45
N ASP A 59 13.42 -7.57 -14.55
CA ASP A 59 13.55 -8.66 -13.60
C ASP A 59 13.96 -8.16 -12.20
N GLN A 60 14.86 -7.19 -12.11
CA GLN A 60 15.20 -6.53 -10.86
C GLN A 60 13.99 -5.81 -10.25
N VAL A 61 13.30 -4.98 -11.05
CA VAL A 61 12.10 -4.26 -10.59
C VAL A 61 11.01 -5.22 -10.12
N ALA A 62 10.82 -6.34 -10.82
CA ALA A 62 9.88 -7.36 -10.39
C ALA A 62 10.28 -8.03 -9.07
N GLY A 63 11.59 -8.26 -8.85
CA GLY A 63 12.13 -8.76 -7.60
C GLY A 63 11.84 -7.80 -6.43
N ASP A 64 12.18 -6.52 -6.60
CA ASP A 64 11.93 -5.49 -5.59
C ASP A 64 10.44 -5.35 -5.27
N LEU A 65 9.60 -5.40 -6.31
CA LEU A 65 8.16 -5.34 -6.15
C LEU A 65 7.60 -6.54 -5.39
N ALA A 66 8.16 -7.74 -5.58
CA ALA A 66 7.79 -8.92 -4.82
C ALA A 66 8.11 -8.74 -3.33
N ILE A 67 9.31 -8.26 -3.01
CA ILE A 67 9.74 -7.98 -1.62
C ILE A 67 8.77 -7.00 -0.94
N VAL A 68 8.42 -5.91 -1.62
CA VAL A 68 7.49 -4.90 -1.07
C VAL A 68 6.10 -5.49 -0.82
N TYR A 69 5.58 -6.30 -1.75
CA TYR A 69 4.27 -6.93 -1.55
C TYR A 69 4.26 -7.97 -0.43
N ASP A 70 5.35 -8.71 -0.27
CA ASP A 70 5.49 -9.68 0.83
C ASP A 70 5.52 -8.97 2.19
N ALA A 71 6.27 -7.89 2.31
CA ALA A 71 6.28 -7.04 3.51
C ALA A 71 4.89 -6.45 3.80
N LEU A 72 4.18 -5.99 2.77
CA LEU A 72 2.81 -5.49 2.91
C LEU A 72 1.84 -6.59 3.36
N ALA A 73 1.95 -7.79 2.79
CA ALA A 73 1.12 -8.93 3.17
C ALA A 73 1.39 -9.32 4.64
N GLN A 74 2.64 -9.28 5.08
CA GLN A 74 3.00 -9.52 6.47
C GLN A 74 2.38 -8.50 7.43
N SER A 75 2.52 -7.21 7.13
CA SER A 75 1.92 -6.13 7.93
C SER A 75 0.39 -6.24 8.03
N ARG A 76 -0.27 -6.64 6.94
CA ARG A 76 -1.72 -6.89 6.94
C ARG A 76 -2.09 -8.07 7.85
N ARG A 77 -1.37 -9.19 7.76
CA ARG A 77 -1.58 -10.35 8.63
C ARG A 77 -1.42 -9.99 10.12
N GLU A 78 -0.44 -9.17 10.45
CA GLU A 78 -0.24 -8.69 11.84
C GLU A 78 -1.42 -7.83 12.31
N THR A 79 -1.87 -6.93 11.44
CA THR A 79 -3.05 -6.08 11.73
C THR A 79 -4.30 -6.93 11.94
N ASP A 80 -4.51 -7.94 11.10
CA ASP A 80 -5.68 -8.83 11.19
C ASP A 80 -5.64 -9.65 12.49
N ARG A 81 -4.46 -10.16 12.90
CA ARG A 81 -4.29 -10.84 14.19
C ARG A 81 -4.64 -9.94 15.38
N ILE A 82 -4.21 -8.68 15.35
CA ILE A 82 -4.53 -7.70 16.41
C ILE A 82 -6.03 -7.45 16.46
N LYS A 83 -6.66 -7.24 15.29
CA LYS A 83 -8.12 -7.05 15.20
C LYS A 83 -8.89 -8.25 15.72
N ASP A 84 -8.45 -9.46 15.39
CA ASP A 84 -9.09 -10.69 15.85
C ASP A 84 -8.96 -10.86 17.37
N ALA A 85 -7.79 -10.56 17.93
CA ALA A 85 -7.59 -10.58 19.38
C ALA A 85 -8.51 -9.57 20.08
N LEU A 86 -8.60 -8.35 19.54
CA LEU A 86 -9.49 -7.33 20.07
C LEU A 86 -10.96 -7.76 19.99
N ARG A 87 -11.38 -8.35 18.86
CA ARG A 87 -12.74 -8.84 18.66
C ARG A 87 -13.12 -9.95 19.64
N ARG A 88 -12.20 -10.90 19.89
CA ARG A 88 -12.40 -11.97 20.88
C ARG A 88 -12.58 -11.38 22.28
N TRP A 89 -11.68 -10.50 22.70
CA TRP A 89 -11.76 -9.84 24.00
C TRP A 89 -13.08 -9.04 24.16
N GLN A 90 -13.49 -8.27 23.15
CA GLN A 90 -14.77 -7.54 23.18
C GLN A 90 -15.98 -8.47 23.30
N SER A 91 -15.92 -9.65 22.68
CA SER A 91 -17.00 -10.64 22.74
C SER A 91 -17.09 -11.26 24.14
N GLU A 92 -15.95 -11.60 24.74
CA GLU A 92 -15.86 -12.13 26.12
C GLU A 92 -16.37 -11.10 27.15
N GLN A 93 -15.99 -9.83 27.01
CA GLN A 93 -16.48 -8.75 27.87
C GLN A 93 -18.00 -8.55 27.75
N THR A 94 -18.54 -8.66 26.53
CA THR A 94 -19.98 -8.55 26.30
C THR A 94 -20.75 -9.71 26.93
N ARG A 95 -20.21 -10.93 26.83
CA ARG A 95 -20.78 -12.13 27.48
C ARG A 95 -20.77 -12.00 28.99
N ALA A 96 -19.62 -11.68 29.59
CA ALA A 96 -19.49 -11.47 31.03
C ALA A 96 -20.40 -10.34 31.55
N ARG A 97 -20.59 -9.27 30.78
CA ARG A 97 -21.54 -8.19 31.11
C ARG A 97 -23.00 -8.65 31.05
N ASN A 98 -23.36 -9.48 30.07
CA ASN A 98 -24.71 -10.01 29.93
C ASN A 98 -25.02 -11.00 31.06
N GLU A 99 -24.11 -11.92 31.38
CA GLU A 99 -24.24 -12.88 32.49
C GLU A 99 -24.52 -12.16 33.82
N ARG A 100 -23.69 -11.15 34.17
CA ARG A 100 -23.91 -10.31 35.36
C ARG A 100 -25.23 -9.53 35.36
N ARG A 101 -25.87 -9.34 34.20
CA ARG A 101 -27.16 -8.67 34.08
C ARG A 101 -28.33 -9.63 34.30
N TYR A 102 -28.16 -10.93 34.07
CA TYR A 102 -29.19 -11.95 34.31
C TYR A 102 -29.18 -12.48 35.74
N ASP A 103 -28.05 -12.36 36.46
CA ASP A 103 -27.91 -12.75 37.87
C ASP A 103 -28.48 -11.72 38.89
N ARG A 104 -29.20 -10.68 38.43
CA ARG A 104 -29.80 -9.61 39.26
C ARG A 104 -31.28 -9.47 38.94
#